data_AF-W0FHR4-F1
#
_entry.id   AF-W0FHR4-F1
#
_cell.length_a   1.000
_cell.length_b   1.000
_cell.length_c   1.000
_cell.angle_alpha   90.00
_cell.angle_beta   90.00
_cell.angle_gamma   90.00
#
_symmetry.space_group_name_H-M   'P 1'
#
loop_
_entity.id
_entity.type
_entity.pdbx_description
1 polymer ?
#
loop_
_entity_poly.entity_id
_entity_poly.type
_entity_poly.pdbx_seq_one_letter_code
_entity_poly.pdbx_strand_id
1 'polypeptide(L)' 'MTDNKELLIKWAKAAGIRAAKTAAQTAVALLPTTPVFFGEINWGLIASASLIAAITSMLTSIGGIPEVADGESPIIG' A
#
# COMPACT_ATOMS: atom_id res chain seq x y z
N MET A 1 8.60 27.57 -5.18
CA MET A 1 9.36 26.56 -5.94
C MET A 1 9.65 25.43 -4.98
N THR A 2 8.80 24.40 -4.96
CA THR A 2 9.08 23.20 -4.13
C THR A 2 10.16 22.41 -4.87
N ASP A 3 11.26 22.11 -4.19
CA ASP A 3 12.33 21.31 -4.78
C ASP A 3 11.79 19.93 -5.19
N ASN A 4 12.13 19.46 -6.39
CA ASN A 4 11.66 18.16 -6.90
C ASN A 4 12.04 17.00 -5.93
N LYS A 5 13.16 17.16 -5.22
CA LYS A 5 13.58 16.24 -4.16
C LYS A 5 12.57 16.16 -3.02
N GLU A 6 11.96 17.27 -2.60
CA GLU A 6 10.94 17.25 -1.55
C GLU A 6 9.65 16.57 -2.00
N LEU A 7 9.26 16.75 -3.26
CA LEU A 7 8.08 16.08 -3.85
C LEU A 7 8.28 14.57 -3.90
N LEU A 8 9.46 14.10 -4.34
CA LEU A 8 9.81 12.69 -4.34
C LEU A 8 9.76 12.08 -2.93
N ILE A 9 10.27 12.79 -1.92
CA ILE A 9 10.24 12.32 -0.52
C ILE A 9 8.79 12.23 -0.01
N LYS A 10 7.95 13.23 -0.30
CA LYS A 10 6.54 13.23 0.11
C LYS A 10 5.75 12.13 -0.61
N TRP A 11 5.98 11.94 -1.92
CA TRP A 11 5.40 10.87 -2.71
C TRP A 11 5.79 9.49 -2.21
N ALA A 12 7.08 9.23 -1.96
CA ALA A 12 7.54 7.93 -1.47
C ALA A 12 6.94 7.60 -0.10
N LYS A 13 6.81 8.60 0.78
CA LYS A 13 6.12 8.46 2.07
C LYS A 13 4.63 8.14 1.87
N ALA A 14 3.93 8.88 1.01
CA ALA A 14 2.51 8.66 0.76
C ALA A 14 2.24 7.29 0.09
N ALA A 15 3.04 6.92 -0.91
CA ALA A 15 3.00 5.61 -1.57
C ALA A 15 3.21 4.47 -0.57
N GLY A 16 4.22 4.61 0.28
CA GLY A 16 4.53 3.64 1.34
C GLY A 16 3.39 3.49 2.34
N ILE A 17 2.80 4.61 2.78
CA ILE A 17 1.65 4.60 3.70
C ILE A 17 0.45 3.92 3.04
N ARG A 18 0.16 4.21 1.77
CA ARG A 18 -0.93 3.56 1.02
C ARG A 18 -0.69 2.07 0.87
N ALA A 19 0.50 1.66 0.45
CA ALA A 19 0.85 0.26 0.33
C ALA A 19 0.72 -0.49 1.67
N ALA A 20 1.16 0.12 2.78
CA ALA A 20 1.01 -0.46 4.11
C ALA A 20 -0.46 -0.56 4.55
N LYS A 21 -1.28 0.47 4.28
CA LYS A 21 -2.73 0.42 4.54
C LYS A 21 -3.40 -0.66 3.71
N THR A 22 -3.07 -0.78 2.43
CA THR A 22 -3.58 -1.83 1.54
C THR A 22 -3.20 -3.21 2.06
N ALA A 23 -1.94 -3.41 2.48
CA ALA A 23 -1.47 -4.66 3.08
C ALA A 23 -2.31 -5.03 4.32
N ALA A 24 -2.51 -4.07 5.23
CA ALA A 24 -3.28 -4.29 6.45
C ALA A 24 -4.76 -4.59 6.15
N GLN A 25 -5.38 -3.88 5.19
CA GLN A 25 -6.76 -4.12 4.78
C GLN A 25 -6.93 -5.49 4.14
N THR A 26 -5.99 -5.91 3.27
CA THR A 26 -5.99 -7.26 2.68
C THR A 26 -5.80 -8.32 3.75
N ALA A 27 -4.92 -8.09 4.73
CA ALA A 27 -4.70 -9.02 5.83
C ALA A 27 -5.99 -9.23 6.64
N VAL A 28 -6.64 -8.13 7.03
CA VAL A 28 -7.89 -8.17 7.81
C VAL A 28 -9.04 -8.80 7.00
N ALA A 29 -9.12 -8.54 5.70
CA ALA A 29 -10.16 -9.09 4.84
C ALA A 29 -10.06 -10.62 4.65
N LEU A 30 -8.86 -11.18 4.77
CA LEU A 30 -8.61 -12.61 4.64
C LEU A 30 -8.69 -13.35 5.97
N LEU A 31 -8.81 -12.65 7.09
CA LEU A 31 -9.14 -13.28 8.35
C LEU A 31 -10.56 -13.87 8.21
N PRO A 32 -10.73 -15.17 8.44
CA PRO A 32 -12.06 -15.75 8.45
C PRO A 32 -12.88 -15.08 9.56
N THR A 33 -14.20 -15.00 9.38
CA THR A 33 -15.10 -14.37 10.38
C THR A 33 -15.44 -15.31 11.54
N THR A 34 -15.24 -16.62 11.35
CA THR A 34 -15.57 -17.68 12.32
C THR A 34 -14.40 -18.51 12.87
N PRO A 35 -13.11 -18.13 12.80
CA PRO A 35 -12.03 -18.93 13.39
C PRO A 35 -12.06 -18.74 14.89
N VAL A 36 -12.32 -19.81 15.62
CA VAL A 36 -12.32 -19.83 17.09
C VAL A 36 -10.87 -19.92 17.62
N PHE A 37 -9.92 -20.34 16.78
CA PHE A 37 -8.52 -20.59 17.16
C PHE A 37 -7.50 -20.05 16.15
N PHE A 38 -6.40 -19.49 16.66
CA PHE A 38 -5.27 -18.97 15.87
C PHE A 38 -4.62 -20.01 14.94
N GLY A 39 -4.75 -21.31 15.26
CA GLY A 39 -4.16 -22.41 14.49
C GLY A 39 -4.92 -22.76 13.20
N GLU A 40 -6.17 -22.33 13.06
CA GLU A 40 -6.97 -22.55 11.84
C GLU A 40 -6.68 -21.49 10.78
N ILE A 41 -5.98 -20.42 11.15
CA ILE A 41 -5.66 -19.30 10.27
C ILE A 41 -4.42 -19.64 9.44
N ASN A 42 -4.57 -19.65 8.12
CA ASN A 42 -3.44 -19.80 7.21
C ASN A 42 -2.67 -18.48 7.10
N TRP A 43 -1.71 -18.26 8.00
CA TRP A 43 -0.85 -17.07 8.03
C TRP A 43 -0.02 -16.90 6.76
N GLY A 44 0.40 -18.01 6.13
CA GLY A 44 1.14 -17.97 4.87
C GLY A 44 0.32 -17.32 3.76
N LEU A 45 -0.94 -17.73 3.62
CA LEU A 45 -1.87 -17.17 2.64
C LEU A 45 -2.13 -15.67 2.88
N ILE A 46 -2.39 -15.29 4.14
CA ILE A 46 -2.65 -13.89 4.51
C ILE A 46 -1.42 -13.02 4.21
N ALA A 47 -0.23 -13.47 4.58
CA ALA A 47 1.01 -12.75 4.33
C ALA A 47 1.28 -12.61 2.82
N SER A 48 1.12 -13.68 2.04
CA SER A 48 1.32 -13.66 0.59
C SER A 48 0.36 -12.69 -0.11
N ALA A 49 -0.93 -12.76 0.21
CA ALA A 49 -1.93 -11.89 -0.40
C ALA A 49 -1.73 -10.42 0.00
N SER A 50 -1.40 -10.15 1.26
CA SER A 50 -1.10 -8.80 1.76
C SER A 50 0.12 -8.21 1.06
N LEU A 51 1.16 -9.01 0.82
CA LEU A 51 2.35 -8.59 0.10
C LEU A 51 2.04 -8.25 -1.37
N ILE A 52 1.28 -9.10 -2.06
CA ILE A 52 0.87 -8.85 -3.46
C ILE A 52 0.04 -7.56 -3.54
N ALA A 53 -0.89 -7.35 -2.61
CA ALA A 53 -1.72 -6.14 -2.57
C ALA A 53 -0.87 -4.88 -2.28
N ALA A 54 0.12 -4.97 -1.39
CA ALA A 54 1.07 -3.90 -1.11
C ALA A 54 1.91 -3.53 -2.35
N ILE A 55 2.47 -4.53 -3.03
CA ILE A 55 3.26 -4.36 -4.25
C ILE A 55 2.39 -3.73 -5.34
N THR A 56 1.18 -4.25 -5.53
CA THR A 56 0.23 -3.72 -6.51
C THR A 56 -0.11 -2.26 -6.21
N SER A 57 -0.40 -1.93 -4.94
CA SER A 57 -0.65 -0.55 -4.50
C SER A 57 0.54 0.37 -4.78
N MET A 58 1.75 -0.11 -4.56
CA MET A 58 2.98 0.64 -4.83
C MET A 58 3.22 0.84 -6.34
N LEU A 59 2.95 -0.17 -7.16
CA LEU A 59 3.05 -0.08 -8.62
C LEU A 59 1.99 0.86 -9.21
N THR A 60 0.75 0.83 -8.70
CA THR A 60 -0.30 1.77 -9.13
C THR A 60 0.01 3.22 -8.74
N SER A 61 0.76 3.40 -7.65
CA SER A 61 1.21 4.70 -7.17
C SER A 61 2.11 5.44 -8.17
N ILE A 62 2.72 4.71 -9.11
CA ILE A 62 3.56 5.28 -10.17
C ILE A 62 2.73 6.22 -11.05
N GLY A 63 1.45 5.91 -11.30
CA GLY A 63 0.53 6.74 -12.08
C GLY A 63 0.11 8.06 -11.43
N GLY A 64 0.53 8.33 -10.19
CA GLY A 64 0.16 9.52 -9.42
C GLY A 64 -0.47 9.15 -8.08
N ILE A 65 -0.31 10.04 -7.10
CA ILE A 65 -0.90 9.89 -5.77
C ILE A 65 -1.67 11.18 -5.47
N PRO A 66 -3.02 11.17 -5.41
CA PRO A 66 -3.83 12.37 -5.11
C PRO A 66 -3.47 13.05 -3.79
N GLU A 67 -2.86 12.34 -2.84
CA GLU A 67 -2.40 12.91 -1.57
C GLU A 67 -1.16 13.81 -1.68
N VAL A 68 -0.53 13.95 -2.86
CA VAL A 68 0.69 14.74 -3.06
C VAL A 68 0.67 15.44 -4.43
N ALA A 69 1.11 16.71 -4.48
CA ALA A 69 1.24 17.49 -5.74
C ALA A 69 -0.03 17.50 -6.62
N ASP A 70 -1.21 17.74 -6.05
CA ASP A 70 -2.50 17.76 -6.77
C ASP A 70 -2.83 16.48 -7.58
N GLY A 71 -2.16 15.36 -7.29
CA GLY A 71 -2.32 14.09 -8.01
C GLY A 71 -1.31 13.86 -9.12
N GLU A 72 -0.39 14.78 -9.36
CA GLU A 72 0.71 14.57 -10.29
C GLU A 72 1.73 13.58 -9.74
N SER A 73 2.21 12.69 -10.61
CA SER A 73 3.29 11.77 -10.27
C SER A 73 4.63 12.47 -10.45
N PRO A 74 5.44 12.68 -9.41
CA PRO A 74 6.77 13.29 -9.54
C PRO A 74 7.76 12.41 -10.33
N ILE A 75 7.34 11.21 -10.74
CA ILE A 75 8.12 10.26 -11.55
C ILE A 75 7.76 10.37 -13.04
N ILE A 76 6.52 10.78 -13.37
CA ILE A 76 6.03 10.82 -14.76
C ILE A 76 5.69 12.26 -15.23
N GLY A 77 5.73 13.26 -14.34
CA GLY A 77 5.56 14.68 -14.63
C GLY A 77 6.39 15.54 -13.69
#